data_AF-A0A1C4G9A5-F1
#
_entry.id   AF-A0A1C4G9A5-F1
#
_cell.length_a   1.000
_cell.length_b   1.000
_cell.length_c   1.000
_cell.angle_alpha   90.00
_cell.angle_beta   90.00
_cell.angle_gamma   90.00
#
_symmetry.space_group_name_H-M   'P 1'
#
loop_
_entity.id
_entity.type
_entity.pdbx_description
1 polymer ?
#
loop_
_entity_poly.entity_id
_entity_poly.type
_entity_poly.pdbx_seq_one_letter_code
_entity_poly.pdbx_strand_id
1 'polypeptide(L)'
;MAPYVYAVNNPNYLIDPNGQDVIPSNFKVTRWADGSITVTGSVKITIQILNVSSKVNNDIDLSDIQNTVRSKLTDYLYGQKSGNQTGPFTTKNRRLKNTNEYVNRKVTYDIKTDIDVRVVDRIDDIDDGANVLLIVDKITNTTKGDVLGVAQRGGRIALMEASDLANFSRRSEGLKTVVHELLHTLGAYDRGENDKDIMNGEPNSCWDIHSEHVMEVWQESLGPWNFIWDQINKRGDIKPDEQNSTSRNDAAKYLKEKGAVINLK
;
A
#
# COMPACT_ATOMS: atom_id res chain seq x y z
N MET A 1 32.28 -31.64 -24.95
CA MET A 1 30.87 -32.07 -25.03
C MET A 1 30.45 -32.53 -23.65
N ALA A 2 29.40 -31.89 -23.14
CA ALA A 2 28.84 -31.96 -21.77
C ALA A 2 28.04 -33.28 -21.56
N PRO A 3 27.32 -33.56 -20.43
CA PRO A 3 26.97 -32.65 -19.32
C PRO A 3 26.64 -33.26 -17.90
N TYR A 4 26.31 -32.36 -16.96
CA TYR A 4 25.39 -32.48 -15.81
C TYR A 4 25.62 -33.51 -14.68
N VAL A 5 26.03 -33.01 -13.49
CA VAL A 5 25.51 -33.50 -12.19
C VAL A 5 25.39 -32.34 -11.19
N TYR A 6 24.14 -31.97 -10.90
CA TYR A 6 23.56 -31.54 -9.62
C TYR A 6 24.26 -30.48 -8.75
N ALA A 7 24.02 -29.22 -9.12
CA ALA A 7 23.60 -28.19 -8.17
C ALA A 7 22.32 -27.55 -8.75
N VAL A 8 21.21 -28.29 -8.68
CA VAL A 8 19.95 -27.93 -9.35
C VAL A 8 19.00 -27.27 -8.33
N ASN A 9 18.65 -26.02 -8.62
CA ASN A 9 17.40 -25.33 -8.29
C ASN A 9 17.08 -25.03 -6.82
N ASN A 10 17.92 -24.24 -6.15
CA ASN A 10 17.36 -23.08 -5.47
C ASN A 10 17.68 -21.87 -6.34
N PRO A 11 16.80 -21.45 -7.27
CA PRO A 11 16.88 -20.07 -7.72
C PRO A 11 16.89 -19.19 -6.47
N ASN A 12 17.92 -18.36 -6.34
CA ASN A 12 17.95 -17.27 -5.39
C ASN A 12 16.80 -16.31 -5.72
N TYR A 13 15.57 -16.68 -5.38
CA TYR A 13 14.42 -15.78 -5.28
C TYR A 13 14.44 -15.05 -3.92
N LEU A 14 15.65 -14.70 -3.46
CA LEU A 14 15.86 -13.60 -2.51
C LEU A 14 15.87 -12.27 -3.30
N ILE A 15 14.96 -12.17 -4.26
CA ILE A 15 14.68 -10.92 -4.95
C ILE A 15 13.34 -10.53 -4.37
N ASP A 16 13.37 -9.57 -3.46
CA ASP A 16 12.29 -8.63 -3.27
C ASP A 16 12.01 -7.99 -4.64
N PRO A 17 10.96 -8.40 -5.38
CA PRO A 17 10.76 -7.92 -6.74
C PRO A 17 10.32 -6.46 -6.77
N ASN A 18 9.98 -5.87 -5.60
CA ASN A 18 9.30 -4.59 -5.45
C ASN A 18 9.94 -3.62 -4.42
N GLY A 19 11.01 -4.00 -3.72
CA GLY A 19 11.72 -3.15 -2.74
C GLY A 19 10.85 -2.68 -1.55
N GLN A 20 10.00 -3.54 -0.98
CA GLN A 20 8.75 -3.14 -0.33
C GLN A 20 8.85 -2.20 0.90
N ASP A 21 7.98 -1.19 0.89
CA ASP A 21 7.76 -0.11 1.87
C ASP A 21 6.96 -0.52 3.13
N VAL A 22 6.48 -1.77 3.11
CA VAL A 22 5.80 -2.46 4.20
C VAL A 22 6.84 -3.44 4.73
N ILE A 23 7.34 -3.21 5.94
CA ILE A 23 8.35 -4.10 6.54
C ILE A 23 7.64 -5.13 7.40
N PRO A 24 7.40 -6.36 6.90
CA PRO A 24 6.78 -7.40 7.69
C PRO A 24 7.73 -7.95 8.77
N SER A 25 7.20 -8.21 9.96
CA SER A 25 7.93 -8.88 11.03
C SER A 25 7.01 -9.81 11.82
N ASN A 26 7.60 -10.86 12.42
CA ASN A 26 6.91 -11.80 13.31
C ASN A 26 5.66 -12.48 12.70
N PHE A 27 5.69 -12.74 11.38
CA PHE A 27 4.54 -13.34 10.71
C PHE A 27 4.34 -14.79 11.14
N LYS A 28 3.09 -15.11 11.49
CA LYS A 28 2.64 -16.46 11.79
C LYS A 28 1.32 -16.70 11.10
N VAL A 29 1.22 -17.83 10.43
CA VAL A 29 -0.02 -18.29 9.82
C VAL A 29 -0.56 -19.48 10.62
N THR A 30 -1.73 -19.29 11.20
CA THR A 30 -2.47 -20.33 11.94
C THR A 30 -3.58 -20.88 11.05
N ARG A 31 -3.72 -22.21 11.07
CA ARG A 31 -4.76 -22.91 10.32
C ARG A 31 -5.68 -23.61 11.30
N TRP A 32 -6.96 -23.40 11.12
CA TRP A 32 -7.98 -23.95 12.00
C TRP A 32 -8.58 -25.23 11.43
N ALA A 33 -9.27 -25.99 12.28
CA ALA A 33 -9.85 -27.27 11.90
C ALA A 33 -10.97 -27.14 10.86
N ASP A 34 -11.66 -26.00 10.85
CA ASP A 34 -12.66 -25.60 9.83
C ASP A 34 -12.01 -25.19 8.48
N GLY A 35 -10.68 -25.14 8.44
CA GLY A 35 -9.90 -24.74 7.28
C GLY A 35 -9.84 -23.23 7.04
N SER A 36 -10.30 -22.41 7.99
CA SER A 36 -10.01 -20.98 8.01
C SER A 36 -8.53 -20.73 8.30
N ILE A 37 -8.05 -19.56 7.86
CA ILE A 37 -6.66 -19.14 7.97
C ILE A 37 -6.60 -17.84 8.76
N THR A 38 -5.66 -17.73 9.69
CA THR A 38 -5.32 -16.49 10.37
C THR A 38 -3.87 -16.14 10.11
N VAL A 39 -3.60 -14.95 9.59
CA VAL A 39 -2.27 -14.37 9.39
C VAL A 39 -2.07 -13.32 10.48
N THR A 40 -1.23 -13.60 11.46
CA THR A 40 -0.83 -12.64 12.50
C THR A 40 0.55 -12.08 12.19
N GLY A 41 0.78 -10.80 12.40
CA GLY A 41 2.10 -10.21 12.18
C GLY A 41 2.19 -8.76 12.63
N SER A 42 3.32 -8.14 12.34
CA SER A 42 3.50 -6.70 12.51
C SER A 42 4.10 -6.10 11.25
N VAL A 43 3.64 -4.90 10.90
CA VAL A 43 4.05 -4.19 9.69
C VAL A 43 4.43 -2.77 10.08
N LYS A 44 5.56 -2.29 9.58
CA LYS A 44 5.88 -0.85 9.58
C LYS A 44 5.64 -0.28 8.19
N ILE A 45 4.94 0.85 8.12
CA ILE A 45 4.67 1.61 6.89
C ILE A 45 5.26 3.00 7.04
N THR A 46 6.08 3.43 6.09
CA THR A 46 6.64 4.79 6.06
C THR A 46 6.02 5.59 4.92
N ILE A 47 5.47 6.76 5.25
CA ILE A 47 4.87 7.70 4.31
C ILE A 47 5.58 9.05 4.45
N GLN A 48 6.08 9.59 3.35
CA GLN A 48 6.68 10.91 3.28
C GLN A 48 5.80 11.85 2.46
N ILE A 49 5.51 13.02 3.02
CA ILE A 49 4.70 14.06 2.40
C ILE A 49 5.65 15.14 1.92
N LEU A 50 5.57 15.47 0.63
CA LEU A 50 6.34 16.55 0.02
C LEU A 50 5.38 17.51 -0.68
N ASN A 51 5.43 18.78 -0.28
CA ASN A 51 4.71 19.84 -0.97
C ASN A 51 5.60 20.47 -2.04
N VAL A 52 5.28 20.25 -3.31
CA VAL A 52 5.96 20.89 -4.45
C VAL A 52 5.06 21.92 -5.16
N SER A 53 3.92 22.26 -4.56
CA SER A 53 2.98 23.23 -5.10
C SER A 53 3.44 24.67 -4.85
N SER A 54 2.88 25.60 -5.62
CA SER A 54 3.07 27.05 -5.42
C SER A 54 2.44 27.57 -4.13
N LYS A 55 1.50 26.82 -3.53
CA LYS A 55 0.83 27.15 -2.27
C LYS A 55 1.81 27.01 -1.11
N VAL A 56 1.92 28.08 -0.32
CA VAL A 56 2.80 28.07 0.86
C VAL A 56 2.25 27.17 1.95
N ASN A 57 3.11 26.63 2.82
CA ASN A 57 2.72 25.80 3.95
C ASN A 57 1.75 26.49 4.94
N ASN A 58 1.54 27.81 4.85
CA ASN A 58 0.52 28.50 5.64
C ASN A 58 -0.90 28.32 5.06
N ASP A 59 -1.02 28.00 3.78
CA ASP A 59 -2.30 27.70 3.13
C ASP A 59 -2.65 26.22 3.27
N ILE A 60 -1.64 25.34 3.30
CA ILE A 60 -1.78 23.89 3.45
C ILE A 60 -1.21 23.47 4.80
N ASP A 61 -2.08 23.06 5.70
CA ASP A 61 -1.69 22.56 7.02
C ASP A 61 -1.12 21.13 6.91
N LEU A 62 0.18 21.03 6.64
CA LEU A 62 0.87 19.75 6.50
C LEU A 62 0.83 18.92 7.79
N SER A 63 0.69 19.56 8.96
CA SER A 63 0.54 18.86 10.24
C SER A 63 -0.81 18.15 10.33
N ASP A 64 -1.88 18.79 9.88
CA ASP A 64 -3.21 18.19 9.82
C ASP A 64 -3.25 16.99 8.86
N ILE A 65 -2.62 17.12 7.69
CA ILE A 65 -2.48 16.00 6.74
C ILE A 65 -1.71 14.85 7.41
N GLN A 66 -0.54 15.13 7.99
CA GLN A 66 0.28 14.13 8.67
C GLN A 66 -0.48 13.40 9.78
N ASN A 67 -1.20 14.14 10.62
CA ASN A 67 -1.97 13.56 11.73
C ASN A 67 -3.18 12.78 11.24
N THR A 68 -3.90 13.29 10.25
CA THR A 68 -5.07 12.62 9.64
C THR A 68 -4.65 11.31 8.99
N VAL A 69 -3.60 11.32 8.15
CA VAL A 69 -3.07 10.12 7.50
C VAL A 69 -2.64 9.09 8.53
N ARG A 70 -1.85 9.51 9.52
CA ARG A 70 -1.39 8.60 10.59
C ARG A 70 -2.56 7.97 11.34
N SER A 71 -3.52 8.78 11.78
CA SER A 71 -4.68 8.29 12.54
C SER A 71 -5.52 7.34 11.69
N LYS A 72 -5.92 7.76 10.49
CA LYS A 72 -6.85 6.99 9.65
C LYS A 72 -6.26 5.69 9.17
N LEU A 73 -5.02 5.70 8.67
CA LEU A 73 -4.39 4.46 8.24
C LEU A 73 -4.15 3.52 9.43
N THR A 74 -3.85 4.04 10.62
CA THR A 74 -3.72 3.20 11.82
C THR A 74 -5.06 2.54 12.14
N ASP A 75 -6.14 3.32 12.21
CA ASP A 75 -7.49 2.81 12.51
C ASP A 75 -7.96 1.76 11.50
N TYR A 76 -7.65 1.96 10.22
CA TYR A 76 -8.08 1.06 9.15
C TYR A 76 -7.28 -0.23 9.11
N LEU A 77 -5.95 -0.13 9.20
CA LEU A 77 -5.04 -1.23 8.95
C LEU A 77 -4.77 -2.06 10.23
N TYR A 78 -4.91 -1.47 11.42
CA TYR A 78 -4.59 -2.16 12.65
C TYR A 78 -5.63 -3.22 13.04
N GLY A 79 -5.12 -4.36 13.48
CA GLY A 79 -5.88 -5.41 14.13
C GLY A 79 -6.55 -6.37 13.16
N GLN A 80 -7.68 -6.92 13.60
CA GLN A 80 -8.29 -8.06 12.94
C GLN A 80 -9.26 -7.63 11.82
N LYS A 81 -8.97 -8.03 10.58
CA LYS A 81 -9.87 -7.97 9.43
C LYS A 81 -10.09 -9.35 8.86
N SER A 82 -11.32 -9.68 8.49
CA SER A 82 -11.68 -11.02 8.02
C SER A 82 -12.63 -10.96 6.86
N GLY A 83 -12.49 -11.91 5.95
CA GLY A 83 -13.31 -12.02 4.77
C GLY A 83 -13.03 -13.34 4.05
N ASN A 84 -13.82 -13.59 3.02
CA ASN A 84 -13.69 -14.77 2.20
C ASN A 84 -12.75 -14.48 1.03
N GLN A 85 -11.73 -15.30 0.84
CA GLN A 85 -10.78 -15.21 -0.26
C GLN A 85 -10.75 -16.53 -1.01
N THR A 86 -10.83 -16.44 -2.33
CA THR A 86 -10.79 -17.61 -3.23
C THR A 86 -9.36 -17.79 -3.74
N GLY A 87 -8.77 -18.96 -3.50
CA GLY A 87 -7.40 -19.26 -3.92
C GLY A 87 -7.15 -20.75 -4.18
N PRO A 88 -6.07 -21.11 -4.89
CA PRO A 88 -5.78 -22.47 -5.32
C PRO A 88 -5.20 -23.35 -4.19
N PHE A 89 -5.88 -23.43 -3.04
CA PHE A 89 -5.36 -24.17 -1.89
C PHE A 89 -6.42 -24.94 -1.11
N THR A 90 -6.03 -26.12 -0.60
CA THR A 90 -6.85 -26.94 0.29
C THR A 90 -6.14 -27.27 1.60
N THR A 91 -6.89 -27.46 2.68
CA THR A 91 -6.40 -27.95 3.96
C THR A 91 -6.70 -29.44 4.09
N LYS A 92 -5.70 -30.31 3.91
CA LYS A 92 -5.82 -31.74 4.23
C LYS A 92 -4.91 -32.06 5.41
N ASN A 93 -5.47 -32.62 6.49
CA ASN A 93 -4.73 -32.96 7.71
C ASN A 93 -3.97 -31.77 8.33
N ARG A 94 -4.59 -30.57 8.36
CA ARG A 94 -3.98 -29.31 8.83
C ARG A 94 -2.74 -28.85 8.03
N ARG A 95 -2.44 -29.51 6.91
CA ARG A 95 -1.41 -29.11 5.93
C ARG A 95 -2.09 -28.47 4.72
N LEU A 96 -1.62 -27.30 4.30
CA LEU A 96 -2.02 -26.70 3.02
C LEU A 96 -1.36 -27.47 1.89
N LYS A 97 -2.14 -27.80 0.87
CA LYS A 97 -1.66 -28.29 -0.41
C LYS A 97 -2.09 -27.31 -1.48
N ASN A 98 -1.16 -26.94 -2.36
CA ASN A 98 -1.48 -26.22 -3.58
C ASN A 98 -2.37 -27.14 -4.45
N THR A 99 -3.49 -26.63 -4.93
CA THR A 99 -4.45 -27.38 -5.72
C THR A 99 -4.76 -26.62 -7.00
N ASN A 100 -5.02 -27.35 -8.09
CA ASN A 100 -5.55 -26.73 -9.31
C ASN A 100 -7.00 -26.24 -9.14
N GLU A 101 -7.62 -26.54 -7.99
CA GLU A 101 -8.97 -26.10 -7.62
C GLU A 101 -8.92 -24.85 -6.75
N TYR A 102 -9.67 -23.83 -7.15
CA TYR A 102 -9.88 -22.60 -6.39
C TYR A 102 -10.93 -22.86 -5.31
N VAL A 103 -10.55 -22.72 -4.05
CA VAL A 103 -11.42 -22.93 -2.90
C VAL A 103 -11.64 -21.60 -2.20
N ASN A 104 -12.90 -21.28 -1.93
CA ASN A 104 -13.25 -20.11 -1.12
C ASN A 104 -13.04 -20.43 0.37
N ARG A 105 -12.27 -19.60 1.06
CA ARG A 105 -11.91 -19.80 2.48
C ARG A 105 -11.98 -18.47 3.23
N LYS A 106 -12.40 -18.54 4.49
CA LYS A 106 -12.27 -17.40 5.41
C LYS A 106 -10.79 -17.18 5.74
N VAL A 107 -10.31 -15.99 5.46
CA VAL A 107 -8.98 -15.51 5.81
C VAL A 107 -9.14 -14.34 6.78
N THR A 108 -8.37 -14.37 7.85
CA THR A 108 -8.28 -13.33 8.86
C THR A 108 -6.87 -12.78 8.89
N TYR A 109 -6.70 -11.49 8.68
CA TYR A 109 -5.46 -10.77 8.95
C TYR A 109 -5.58 -10.14 10.34
N ASP A 110 -4.61 -10.37 11.20
CA ASP A 110 -4.48 -9.76 12.53
C ASP A 110 -3.10 -9.10 12.60
N ILE A 111 -3.02 -7.90 12.04
CA ILE A 111 -1.75 -7.21 11.76
C ILE A 111 -1.64 -6.01 12.69
N LYS A 112 -0.54 -5.95 13.44
CA LYS A 112 -0.16 -4.73 14.16
C LYS A 112 0.56 -3.79 13.21
N THR A 113 0.02 -2.61 13.01
CA THR A 113 0.61 -1.58 12.14
C THR A 113 1.32 -0.50 12.95
N ASP A 114 2.52 -0.15 12.52
CA ASP A 114 3.26 1.05 12.92
C ASP A 114 3.37 1.97 11.70
N ILE A 115 2.71 3.13 11.75
CA ILE A 115 2.63 4.06 10.63
C ILE A 115 3.42 5.32 10.95
N ASP A 116 4.54 5.45 10.26
CA ASP A 116 5.42 6.62 10.34
C ASP A 116 5.09 7.56 9.19
N VAL A 117 4.61 8.75 9.52
CA VAL A 117 4.28 9.79 8.54
C VAL A 117 5.15 10.99 8.83
N ARG A 118 5.89 11.46 7.82
CA ARG A 118 6.83 12.58 7.94
C ARG A 118 6.64 13.57 6.80
N VAL A 119 6.87 14.84 7.08
CA VAL A 119 6.98 15.88 6.05
C VAL A 119 8.46 16.00 5.67
N VAL A 120 8.74 16.03 4.38
CA VAL A 120 10.07 16.30 3.84
C VAL A 120 10.03 17.58 3.00
N ASP A 121 11.13 18.31 3.00
CA ASP A 121 11.19 19.62 2.33
C ASP A 121 11.66 19.50 0.87
N ARG A 122 12.35 18.40 0.52
CA ARG A 122 12.94 18.20 -0.81
C ARG A 122 12.80 16.76 -1.28
N ILE A 123 12.83 16.58 -2.60
CA ILE A 123 12.84 15.25 -3.25
C ILE A 123 14.05 14.42 -2.78
N ASP A 124 15.19 15.06 -2.54
CA ASP A 124 16.42 14.38 -2.09
C ASP A 124 16.34 13.85 -0.64
N ASP A 125 15.37 14.34 0.14
CA ASP A 125 15.12 13.88 1.51
C ASP A 125 14.14 12.70 1.55
N ILE A 126 13.65 12.26 0.39
CA ILE A 126 12.82 11.06 0.28
C ILE A 126 13.70 9.83 0.55
N ASP A 127 13.27 9.03 1.54
CA ASP A 127 13.90 7.79 1.92
C ASP A 127 13.69 6.76 0.81
N ASP A 128 14.70 5.91 0.60
CA ASP A 128 14.58 4.79 -0.32
C ASP A 128 13.51 3.82 0.21
N GLY A 129 12.51 3.51 -0.62
CA GLY A 129 11.41 2.62 -0.22
C GLY A 129 10.35 3.26 0.69
N ALA A 130 10.18 4.59 0.65
CA ALA A 130 9.03 5.24 1.27
C ALA A 130 7.87 5.39 0.26
N ASN A 131 6.64 5.29 0.78
CA ASN A 131 5.47 5.79 0.06
C ASN A 131 5.50 7.32 0.11
N VAL A 132 5.21 7.97 -1.01
CA VAL A 132 5.32 9.41 -1.18
C VAL A 132 3.97 9.99 -1.56
N LEU A 133 3.48 10.93 -0.74
CA LEU A 133 2.42 11.84 -1.11
C LEU A 133 3.03 13.13 -1.64
N LEU A 134 2.81 13.42 -2.92
CA LEU A 134 3.23 14.67 -3.55
C LEU A 134 2.02 15.61 -3.65
N ILE A 135 2.14 16.79 -3.06
CA ILE A 135 1.14 17.84 -3.18
C ILE A 135 1.58 18.79 -4.31
N VAL A 136 0.75 18.91 -5.35
CA VAL A 136 1.07 19.61 -6.61
C VAL A 136 0.05 20.70 -6.91
N ASP A 137 0.36 21.65 -7.79
CA ASP A 137 -0.58 22.72 -8.14
C ASP A 137 -1.78 22.20 -8.93
N LYS A 138 -1.51 21.33 -9.91
CA LYS A 138 -2.52 20.75 -10.80
C LYS A 138 -2.06 19.42 -11.39
N ILE A 139 -2.99 18.49 -11.56
CA ILE A 139 -2.82 17.22 -12.27
C ILE A 139 -3.51 17.36 -13.64
N THR A 140 -2.76 17.24 -14.74
CA THR A 140 -3.28 17.60 -16.09
C THR A 140 -3.38 16.44 -17.07
N ASN A 141 -2.64 15.35 -16.85
CA ASN A 141 -2.55 14.24 -17.81
C ASN A 141 -3.20 12.97 -17.26
N THR A 142 -4.51 13.03 -17.00
CA THR A 142 -5.28 11.85 -16.61
C THR A 142 -6.28 11.49 -17.71
N THR A 143 -6.44 10.19 -17.94
CA THR A 143 -7.48 9.66 -18.85
C THR A 143 -8.89 9.85 -18.31
N LYS A 144 -9.04 10.29 -17.05
CA LYS A 144 -10.33 10.47 -16.35
C LYS A 144 -10.81 11.94 -16.29
N GLY A 145 -10.05 12.91 -16.80
CA GLY A 145 -10.40 14.34 -16.74
C GLY A 145 -9.73 15.10 -15.58
N ASP A 146 -10.35 16.17 -15.09
CA ASP A 146 -9.90 16.86 -13.87
C ASP A 146 -10.13 15.92 -12.67
N VAL A 147 -9.07 15.59 -11.92
CA VAL A 147 -9.11 14.70 -10.74
C VAL A 147 -8.55 15.42 -9.52
N LEU A 148 -9.07 15.10 -8.34
CA LEU A 148 -8.61 15.67 -7.07
C LEU A 148 -7.26 15.08 -6.63
N GLY A 149 -7.04 13.80 -6.96
CA GLY A 149 -5.83 13.05 -6.66
C GLY A 149 -5.63 11.92 -7.67
N VAL A 150 -4.43 11.33 -7.65
CA VAL A 150 -4.14 10.10 -8.40
C VAL A 150 -3.00 9.32 -7.75
N ALA A 151 -3.17 8.03 -7.57
CA ALA A 151 -2.13 7.12 -7.14
C ALA A 151 -1.86 6.01 -8.14
N GLN A 152 -0.63 5.48 -8.08
CA GLN A 152 -0.33 4.20 -8.68
C GLN A 152 -0.70 3.08 -7.70
N ARG A 153 -1.68 2.24 -8.05
CA ARG A 153 -2.05 1.11 -7.19
C ARG A 153 -0.88 0.15 -7.01
N GLY A 154 -0.56 -0.21 -5.77
CA GLY A 154 0.59 -1.04 -5.42
C GLY A 154 1.94 -0.42 -5.80
N GLY A 155 1.93 0.84 -6.24
CA GLY A 155 3.10 1.68 -6.42
C GLY A 155 3.29 2.58 -5.21
N ARG A 156 4.30 3.45 -5.26
CA ARG A 156 4.73 4.22 -4.08
C ARG A 156 4.24 5.66 -4.05
N ILE A 157 3.60 6.13 -5.12
CA ILE A 157 3.38 7.56 -5.33
C ILE A 157 1.89 7.85 -5.44
N ALA A 158 1.45 8.77 -4.60
CA ALA A 158 0.17 9.45 -4.67
C ALA A 158 0.39 10.93 -4.97
N LEU A 159 -0.44 11.51 -5.82
CA LEU A 159 -0.50 12.94 -6.10
C LEU A 159 -1.81 13.50 -5.55
N MET A 160 -1.75 14.71 -5.01
CA MET A 160 -2.92 15.46 -4.53
C MET A 160 -2.84 16.91 -5.01
N GLU A 161 -3.96 17.46 -5.46
CA GLU A 161 -4.02 18.89 -5.79
C GLU A 161 -4.05 19.77 -4.53
N ALA A 162 -3.15 20.75 -4.50
CA ALA A 162 -3.00 21.72 -3.42
C ALA A 162 -4.27 22.56 -3.18
N SER A 163 -5.06 22.78 -4.23
CA SER A 163 -6.24 23.66 -4.18
C SER A 163 -7.33 23.15 -3.23
N ASP A 164 -7.48 21.83 -3.11
CA ASP A 164 -8.46 21.20 -2.24
C ASP A 164 -8.06 21.18 -0.78
N LEU A 165 -6.76 21.07 -0.53
CA LEU A 165 -6.20 21.12 0.83
C LEU A 165 -6.14 22.56 1.37
N ALA A 166 -5.91 23.53 0.49
CA ALA A 166 -5.84 24.95 0.84
C ALA A 166 -7.22 25.61 0.99
N ASN A 167 -8.27 25.04 0.39
CA ASN A 167 -9.62 25.59 0.47
C ASN A 167 -10.35 25.08 1.72
N PHE A 168 -10.64 25.98 2.67
CA PHE A 168 -11.33 25.63 3.91
C PHE A 168 -12.64 24.84 3.72
N SER A 169 -13.44 25.16 2.70
CA SER A 169 -14.72 24.46 2.47
C SER A 169 -14.57 23.09 1.80
N ARG A 170 -13.38 22.77 1.28
CA ARG A 170 -13.07 21.49 0.59
C ARG A 170 -11.99 20.68 1.31
N ARG A 171 -11.42 21.21 2.41
CA ARG A 171 -10.30 20.61 3.12
C ARG A 171 -10.62 19.21 3.64
N SER A 172 -11.85 19.00 4.11
CA SER A 172 -12.30 17.67 4.58
C SER A 172 -12.27 16.65 3.44
N GLU A 173 -12.80 17.01 2.27
CA GLU A 173 -12.79 16.20 1.06
C GLU A 173 -11.36 15.96 0.58
N GLY A 174 -10.52 17.01 0.58
CA GLY A 174 -9.10 16.89 0.22
C GLY A 174 -8.35 15.92 1.13
N LEU A 175 -8.57 15.98 2.45
CA LEU A 175 -7.96 15.03 3.40
C LEU A 175 -8.43 13.59 3.18
N LYS A 176 -9.71 13.38 2.85
CA LYS A 176 -10.21 12.04 2.51
C LYS A 176 -9.58 11.52 1.23
N THR A 177 -9.47 12.37 0.21
CA THR A 177 -8.78 12.03 -1.04
C THR A 177 -7.32 11.66 -0.78
N VAL A 178 -6.60 12.39 0.07
CA VAL A 178 -5.24 12.01 0.45
C VAL A 178 -5.18 10.58 1.00
N VAL A 179 -6.09 10.23 1.92
CA VAL A 179 -6.13 8.88 2.50
C VAL A 179 -6.53 7.83 1.47
N HIS A 180 -7.50 8.13 0.59
CA HIS A 180 -7.93 7.29 -0.52
C HIS A 180 -6.76 6.95 -1.46
N GLU A 181 -6.03 7.97 -1.93
CA GLU A 181 -4.90 7.78 -2.84
C GLU A 181 -3.76 7.00 -2.17
N LEU A 182 -3.50 7.25 -0.88
CA LEU A 182 -2.52 6.46 -0.14
C LEU A 182 -2.95 5.00 0.04
N LEU A 183 -4.23 4.71 0.24
CA LEU A 183 -4.72 3.33 0.29
C LEU A 183 -4.52 2.61 -1.06
N HIS A 184 -4.64 3.31 -2.19
CA HIS A 184 -4.24 2.75 -3.49
C HIS A 184 -2.75 2.41 -3.55
N THR A 185 -1.85 3.28 -3.08
CA THR A 185 -0.41 2.98 -3.04
C THR A 185 -0.12 1.68 -2.28
N LEU A 186 -0.90 1.42 -1.22
CA LEU A 186 -0.79 0.20 -0.41
C LEU A 186 -1.52 -1.03 -1.01
N GLY A 187 -2.25 -0.87 -2.12
CA GLY A 187 -2.84 -1.97 -2.89
C GLY A 187 -4.36 -2.05 -2.92
N ALA A 188 -5.08 -1.15 -2.25
CA ALA A 188 -6.55 -1.13 -2.27
C ALA A 188 -7.09 -0.82 -3.68
N TYR A 189 -8.23 -1.43 -4.04
CA TYR A 189 -8.92 -1.18 -5.31
C TYR A 189 -10.05 -0.18 -5.14
N ASP A 190 -10.33 0.57 -6.22
CA ASP A 190 -11.58 1.31 -6.35
C ASP A 190 -12.77 0.35 -6.37
N ARG A 191 -13.86 0.74 -5.71
CA ARG A 191 -15.19 0.16 -5.95
C ARG A 191 -16.15 1.16 -6.58
N GLY A 192 -17.22 0.61 -7.16
CA GLY A 192 -18.23 1.38 -7.87
C GLY A 192 -18.95 2.40 -6.99
N GLU A 193 -19.55 3.39 -7.63
CA GLU A 193 -19.93 4.72 -7.12
C GLU A 193 -21.02 4.77 -6.01
N ASN A 194 -21.53 3.63 -5.51
CA ASN A 194 -22.77 3.60 -4.71
C ASN A 194 -22.62 3.13 -3.26
N ASP A 195 -21.40 2.91 -2.78
CA ASP A 195 -21.18 2.48 -1.39
C ASP A 195 -20.71 3.63 -0.48
N LYS A 196 -20.88 3.50 0.84
CA LYS A 196 -20.25 4.42 1.80
C LYS A 196 -18.87 3.89 2.15
N ASP A 197 -17.94 4.04 1.23
CA ASP A 197 -16.53 3.67 1.40
C ASP A 197 -15.60 4.81 1.00
N ILE A 198 -14.51 4.97 1.74
CA ILE A 198 -13.43 5.89 1.41
C ILE A 198 -12.74 5.52 0.09
N MET A 199 -12.87 4.29 -0.41
CA MET A 199 -12.30 3.77 -1.66
C MET A 199 -13.25 3.88 -2.87
N ASN A 200 -14.24 4.77 -2.84
CA ASN A 200 -15.15 4.99 -3.96
C ASN A 200 -14.77 6.19 -4.84
N GLY A 201 -15.01 6.07 -6.14
CA GLY A 201 -14.45 6.95 -7.17
C GLY A 201 -15.01 8.38 -7.28
N GLU A 202 -16.09 8.75 -6.59
CA GLU A 202 -16.65 10.12 -6.61
C GLU A 202 -17.15 10.56 -5.21
N PRO A 203 -17.07 11.87 -4.93
CA PRO A 203 -16.23 12.42 -3.87
C PRO A 203 -16.47 11.73 -2.53
N ASN A 204 -15.44 11.00 -2.08
CA ASN A 204 -15.17 10.44 -0.76
C ASN A 204 -16.08 11.01 0.35
N SER A 205 -17.30 10.49 0.44
CA SER A 205 -18.31 11.09 1.32
C SER A 205 -18.12 10.66 2.78
N CYS A 206 -17.44 9.54 3.03
CA CYS A 206 -17.25 8.98 4.37
C CYS A 206 -15.78 8.72 4.72
N TRP A 207 -15.55 8.45 6.00
CA TRP A 207 -14.29 7.99 6.57
C TRP A 207 -14.34 6.49 6.89
N ASP A 208 -15.28 5.76 6.29
CA ASP A 208 -15.47 4.34 6.54
C ASP A 208 -14.76 3.55 5.46
N ILE A 209 -14.18 2.40 5.81
CA ILE A 209 -13.54 1.49 4.88
C ILE A 209 -14.06 0.08 5.12
N HIS A 210 -14.41 -0.61 4.04
CA HIS A 210 -14.79 -2.02 4.10
C HIS A 210 -13.57 -2.91 4.37
N SER A 211 -13.83 -4.03 5.05
CA SER A 211 -12.77 -4.97 5.42
C SER A 211 -12.09 -5.57 4.21
N GLU A 212 -12.80 -5.70 3.09
CA GLU A 212 -12.30 -6.21 1.82
C GLU A 212 -11.15 -5.35 1.27
N HIS A 213 -11.24 -4.02 1.35
CA HIS A 213 -10.16 -3.14 0.89
C HIS A 213 -8.92 -3.23 1.77
N VAL A 214 -9.12 -3.34 3.09
CA VAL A 214 -7.99 -3.59 4.00
C VAL A 214 -7.35 -4.95 3.71
N MET A 215 -8.16 -5.94 3.34
CA MET A 215 -7.65 -7.25 2.94
C MET A 215 -6.90 -7.22 1.61
N GLU A 216 -7.33 -6.39 0.64
CA GLU A 216 -6.60 -6.14 -0.61
C GLU A 216 -5.23 -5.51 -0.33
N VAL A 217 -5.16 -4.51 0.56
CA VAL A 217 -3.90 -3.93 1.04
C VAL A 217 -2.96 -5.02 1.56
N TRP A 218 -3.45 -5.92 2.41
CA TRP A 218 -2.62 -6.99 2.95
C TRP A 218 -2.22 -8.04 1.93
N GLN A 219 -3.05 -8.33 0.94
CA GLN A 219 -2.69 -9.24 -0.14
C GLN A 219 -1.58 -8.66 -1.03
N GLU A 220 -1.66 -7.38 -1.36
CA GLU A 220 -0.64 -6.73 -2.18
C GLU A 220 0.67 -6.55 -1.39
N SER A 221 0.55 -6.04 -0.16
CA SER A 221 1.69 -5.71 0.71
C SER A 221 2.45 -6.92 1.23
N LEU A 222 1.77 -8.05 1.45
CA LEU A 222 2.42 -9.30 1.88
C LEU A 222 2.77 -10.21 0.70
N GLY A 223 2.53 -9.75 -0.54
CA GLY A 223 2.85 -10.46 -1.77
C GLY A 223 1.88 -11.60 -2.12
N PRO A 224 2.02 -12.17 -3.33
CA PRO A 224 1.18 -13.27 -3.79
C PRO A 224 1.25 -14.43 -2.81
N TRP A 225 0.16 -15.17 -2.65
CA TRP A 225 0.02 -16.29 -1.70
C TRP A 225 1.24 -17.22 -1.63
N ASN A 226 1.94 -17.44 -2.74
CA ASN A 226 3.17 -18.23 -2.81
C ASN A 226 4.30 -17.68 -1.92
N PHE A 227 4.45 -16.36 -1.76
CA PHE A 227 5.42 -15.73 -0.85
C PHE A 227 5.05 -15.96 0.61
N ILE A 228 3.80 -15.66 1.00
CA ILE A 228 3.30 -15.99 2.34
C ILE A 228 3.51 -17.49 2.60
N TRP A 229 3.37 -18.35 1.58
CA TRP A 229 3.53 -19.81 1.69
C TRP A 229 4.98 -20.24 1.85
N ASP A 230 5.93 -19.60 1.18
CA ASP A 230 7.36 -19.86 1.34
C ASP A 230 7.85 -19.44 2.74
N GLN A 231 7.32 -18.34 3.27
CA GLN A 231 7.59 -17.90 4.65
C GLN A 231 7.02 -18.88 5.70
N ILE A 232 5.87 -19.51 5.42
CA ILE A 232 5.29 -20.56 6.29
C ILE A 232 6.18 -21.82 6.37
N ASN A 233 6.89 -22.16 5.29
CA ASN A 233 7.66 -23.39 5.19
C ASN A 233 9.12 -23.24 5.65
N LYS A 234 9.67 -22.03 5.65
CA LYS A 234 11.00 -21.72 6.19
C LYS A 234 10.88 -21.39 7.68
N ARG A 235 11.17 -22.36 8.56
CA ARG A 235 11.40 -22.10 9.99
C ARG A 235 12.74 -21.40 10.17
N GLY A 236 12.78 -20.08 10.03
CA GLY A 236 13.98 -19.30 10.31
C GLY A 236 13.70 -17.81 10.26
N ASP A 237 14.18 -17.08 11.25
CA ASP A 237 14.07 -15.62 11.33
C ASP A 237 14.60 -14.98 10.05
N ILE A 238 13.78 -14.13 9.44
CA ILE A 238 14.12 -13.39 8.23
C ILE A 238 15.08 -12.27 8.65
N LYS A 239 16.27 -12.23 8.04
CA LYS A 239 17.10 -11.04 8.04
C LYS A 239 16.74 -10.20 6.81
N PRO A 240 16.50 -8.89 6.95
CA PRO A 240 16.35 -8.00 5.82
C PRO A 240 17.73 -7.86 5.14
N ASP A 241 17.90 -8.42 3.95
CA ASP A 241 19.08 -8.17 3.11
C ASP A 241 18.74 -7.10 2.04
N GLU A 242 19.80 -6.43 1.59
CA GLU A 242 19.88 -5.07 1.07
C GLU A 242 19.16 -4.76 -0.25
N GLN A 243 18.45 -3.61 -0.21
CA GLN A 243 18.29 -2.54 -1.20
C GLN A 243 18.29 -2.86 -2.72
N ASN A 244 17.16 -2.50 -3.36
CA ASN A 244 17.18 -1.89 -4.69
C ASN A 244 16.50 -0.51 -4.61
N SER A 245 17.28 0.52 -4.93
CA SER A 245 16.97 1.96 -4.86
C SER A 245 16.11 2.42 -6.05
N THR A 246 14.84 2.78 -5.81
CA THR A 246 13.93 3.18 -6.91
C THR A 246 12.98 4.35 -6.60
N SER A 247 12.73 4.72 -5.33
CA SER A 247 11.66 5.71 -5.00
C SER A 247 11.88 7.10 -5.59
N ARG A 248 13.11 7.63 -5.55
CA ARG A 248 13.42 9.00 -6.04
C ARG A 248 13.26 9.13 -7.56
N ASN A 249 13.80 8.17 -8.30
CA ASN A 249 13.71 8.16 -9.77
C ASN A 249 12.27 7.91 -10.23
N ASP A 250 11.52 7.08 -9.50
CA ASP A 250 10.11 6.82 -9.77
C ASP A 250 9.26 8.07 -9.51
N ALA A 251 9.52 8.83 -8.44
CA ALA A 251 8.80 10.08 -8.15
C ALA A 251 9.00 11.14 -9.25
N ALA A 252 10.25 11.38 -9.65
CA ALA A 252 10.57 12.32 -10.72
C ALA A 252 9.99 11.88 -12.08
N LYS A 253 10.00 10.57 -12.37
CA LYS A 253 9.42 10.00 -13.59
C LYS A 253 7.89 10.11 -13.58
N TYR A 254 7.23 9.77 -12.47
CA TYR A 254 5.78 9.79 -12.34
C TYR A 254 5.22 11.22 -12.47
N LEU A 255 5.88 12.22 -11.87
CA LEU A 255 5.55 13.63 -12.05
C LEU A 255 5.57 14.06 -13.52
N LYS A 256 6.59 13.62 -14.27
CA LYS A 256 6.73 13.90 -15.70
C LYS A 256 5.64 13.20 -16.53
N GLU A 257 5.31 11.96 -16.21
CA GLU A 257 4.29 11.18 -16.92
C GLU A 257 2.88 11.74 -16.71
N LYS A 258 2.55 12.16 -15.48
CA LYS A 258 1.24 12.72 -15.11
C LYS A 258 1.08 14.21 -15.43
N GLY A 259 2.10 14.84 -16.02
CA GLY A 259 2.06 16.25 -16.41
C GLY A 259 1.79 17.15 -15.20
N ALA A 260 2.34 16.79 -14.03
CA ALA A 260 2.16 17.58 -12.82
C ALA A 260 2.77 18.97 -13.04
N VAL A 261 1.97 20.01 -12.82
CA VAL A 261 2.48 21.39 -12.83
C VAL A 261 3.17 21.63 -11.49
N ILE A 262 4.48 21.84 -11.54
CA ILE A 262 5.33 22.06 -10.38
C ILE A 262 5.96 23.44 -10.50
N ASN A 263 5.86 24.25 -9.46
CA ASN A 263 6.68 25.45 -9.33
C ASN A 263 7.77 25.18 -8.30
N LEU A 264 8.95 24.76 -8.78
CA LEU A 264 10.13 24.62 -7.94
C LEU A 264 10.53 26.01 -7.45
N LYS A 265 10.47 26.25 -6.13
CA LYS A 265 11.09 27.41 -5.48
C LYS A 265 12.51 27.09 -5.06
#